data_AF-A0AAN1PG66-F1
#
_entry.id   AF-A0AAN1PG66-F1
#
_cell.length_a   1.000
_cell.length_b   1.000
_cell.length_c   1.000
_cell.angle_alpha   90.00
_cell.angle_beta   90.00
_cell.angle_gamma   90.00
#
_symmetry.space_group_name_H-M   'P 1'
#
loop_
_entity.id
_entity.type
_entity.pdbx_description
1 polymer ?
#
loop_
_entity_poly.entity_id
_entity_poly.type
_entity_poly.pdbx_seq_one_letter_code
_entity_poly.pdbx_strand_id
1 'polypeptide(L)'
;MADDLSGVADLALAQSTGFVVRQDALSQESRERLAGLQAAGHVRAYRQGREDVVLPTIPAAFMVELADAAATILEHRASGDAMKAGEWLGRRLEGVYLGDLIGAQAIRTLAETTGGFSAGIIQGLFSIKPHEELVEDRLIACATPEGETIYLKIEGGKAWMSDRFGNVRGEPVEMGPERSQMMGNVTGWMILGQLAHFPTARVSDDTDRIDATILFQIGQCPFPLLRANQLGLGHLEHDLGPHGRVLCKDQGAIEATTQAMAGMLMRPWDGAEHFVATVLEEKSLPLLHRLMIALRTVRDLGDEERAVWAEELLQDSIVPEIKNLLDVVSKTSEEDMTPRGMD
;
A
#
# COMPACT_ATOMS: atom_id res chain seq x y z
N MET A 1 -29.25 -4.39 31.12
CA MET A 1 -28.64 -3.16 30.58
C MET A 1 -27.65 -3.64 29.54
N ALA A 2 -28.00 -3.50 28.25
CA ALA A 2 -27.36 -4.22 27.16
C ALA A 2 -26.18 -3.41 26.58
N ASP A 3 -25.06 -4.10 26.35
CA ASP A 3 -23.82 -3.55 25.82
C ASP A 3 -23.95 -3.20 24.33
N ASP A 4 -24.21 -1.92 24.06
CA ASP A 4 -24.21 -1.36 22.72
C ASP A 4 -22.78 -1.13 22.20
N LEU A 5 -22.15 -2.15 21.58
CA LEU A 5 -20.83 -2.02 20.89
C LEU A 5 -20.85 -1.29 19.51
N SER A 6 -21.88 -0.48 19.21
CA SER A 6 -22.05 0.23 17.91
C SER A 6 -20.82 1.07 17.54
N GLY A 7 -20.09 1.54 18.57
CA GLY A 7 -18.87 2.34 18.42
C GLY A 7 -17.68 1.66 17.75
N VAL A 8 -17.59 0.33 17.67
CA VAL A 8 -16.42 -0.35 17.07
C VAL A 8 -16.41 -0.25 15.54
N ALA A 9 -17.57 -0.35 14.90
CA ALA A 9 -17.69 -0.28 13.44
C ALA A 9 -17.55 1.16 12.92
N ASP A 10 -18.16 2.12 13.64
CA ASP A 10 -18.03 3.55 13.32
C ASP A 10 -16.58 4.02 13.47
N LEU A 11 -15.86 3.51 14.46
CA LEU A 11 -14.42 3.77 14.58
C LEU A 11 -13.64 3.14 13.43
N ALA A 12 -13.88 1.87 13.08
CA ALA A 12 -13.17 1.22 11.99
C ALA A 12 -13.35 1.99 10.67
N LEU A 13 -14.56 2.48 10.42
CA LEU A 13 -14.85 3.37 9.29
C LEU A 13 -14.08 4.70 9.42
N ALA A 14 -14.12 5.36 10.58
CA ALA A 14 -13.38 6.61 10.80
C ALA A 14 -11.85 6.46 10.71
N GLN A 15 -11.30 5.30 11.06
CA GLN A 15 -9.89 4.94 10.87
C GLN A 15 -9.55 4.70 9.40
N SER A 16 -10.49 4.16 8.63
CA SER A 16 -10.32 3.96 7.19
C SER A 16 -10.35 5.27 6.40
N THR A 17 -11.04 6.29 6.91
CA THR A 17 -11.25 7.57 6.22
C THR A 17 -10.57 8.77 6.90
N GLY A 18 -9.76 8.57 7.94
CA GLY A 18 -9.17 9.67 8.69
C GLY A 18 -8.20 9.22 9.78
N PHE A 19 -7.43 10.17 10.32
CA PHE A 19 -6.52 9.86 11.41
C PHE A 19 -7.30 9.82 12.72
N VAL A 20 -7.72 8.64 13.15
CA VAL A 20 -8.41 8.46 14.44
C VAL A 20 -7.68 7.42 15.28
N VAL A 21 -7.23 7.82 16.47
CA VAL A 21 -6.57 6.93 17.43
C VAL A 21 -7.45 6.76 18.65
N ARG A 22 -7.67 5.51 19.07
CA ARG A 22 -8.34 5.24 20.33
C ARG A 22 -7.47 5.72 21.48
N GLN A 23 -8.07 6.50 22.38
CA GLN A 23 -7.37 7.04 23.53
C GLN A 23 -6.95 5.93 24.52
N ASP A 24 -7.69 4.81 24.54
CA ASP A 24 -7.37 3.67 25.40
C ASP A 24 -6.15 2.86 24.94
N ALA A 25 -5.86 2.85 23.63
CA ALA A 25 -4.67 2.24 23.02
C ALA A 25 -3.37 3.00 23.32
N LEU A 26 -3.47 4.21 23.89
CA LEU A 26 -2.33 5.00 24.32
C LEU A 26 -1.84 4.55 25.69
N SER A 27 -0.51 4.48 25.86
CA SER A 27 0.12 4.31 27.17
C SER A 27 -0.20 5.51 28.08
N GLN A 28 0.01 5.36 29.38
CA GLN A 28 -0.19 6.46 30.33
C GLN A 28 0.66 7.69 29.96
N GLU A 29 1.94 7.49 29.63
CA GLU A 29 2.82 8.57 29.15
C GLU A 29 2.29 9.23 27.87
N SER A 30 1.81 8.44 26.91
CA SER A 30 1.23 8.97 25.67
C SER A 30 -0.05 9.77 25.92
N ARG A 31 -0.87 9.39 26.93
CA ARG A 31 -2.06 10.15 27.32
C ARG A 31 -1.70 11.50 27.95
N GLU A 32 -0.60 11.58 28.69
CA GLU A 32 -0.10 12.84 29.26
C GLU A 32 0.41 13.78 28.15
N ARG A 33 1.19 13.26 27.19
CA ARG A 33 1.62 14.04 26.01
C ARG A 33 0.43 14.49 25.15
N LEU A 34 -0.58 13.63 25.00
CA LEU A 34 -1.81 13.94 24.29
C LEU A 34 -2.52 15.17 24.89
N ALA A 35 -2.56 15.30 26.22
CA ALA A 35 -3.17 16.45 26.87
C ALA A 35 -2.49 17.77 26.46
N GLY A 36 -1.16 17.77 26.27
CA GLY A 36 -0.41 18.91 25.75
C GLY A 36 -0.78 19.25 24.30
N LEU A 37 -0.89 18.24 23.44
CA LEU A 37 -1.32 18.42 22.04
C LEU A 37 -2.77 18.93 21.94
N GLN A 38 -3.64 18.45 22.83
CA GLN A 38 -5.03 18.90 22.90
C GLN A 38 -5.13 20.36 23.35
N ALA A 39 -4.36 20.75 24.38
CA ALA A 39 -4.31 22.12 24.87
C ALA A 39 -3.76 23.10 23.81
N ALA A 40 -2.80 22.64 22.99
CA ALA A 40 -2.26 23.41 21.87
C ALA A 40 -3.18 23.42 20.62
N GLY A 41 -4.30 22.68 20.65
CA GLY A 41 -5.25 22.62 19.54
C GLY A 41 -4.80 21.78 18.35
N HIS A 42 -3.74 20.98 18.48
CA HIS A 42 -3.20 20.10 17.43
C HIS A 42 -4.01 18.81 17.25
N VAL A 43 -4.78 18.43 18.28
CA VAL A 43 -5.67 17.28 18.26
C VAL A 43 -6.98 17.63 18.95
N ARG A 44 -8.05 16.98 18.51
CA ARG A 44 -9.37 17.00 19.10
C ARG A 44 -9.66 15.62 19.67
N ALA A 45 -9.76 15.54 21.00
CA ALA A 45 -10.36 14.38 21.63
C ALA A 45 -11.89 14.52 21.58
N TYR A 46 -12.58 13.48 21.17
CA TYR A 46 -14.03 13.41 21.20
C TYR A 46 -14.48 11.97 21.40
N ARG A 47 -15.74 11.79 21.77
CA ARG A 47 -16.34 10.48 21.91
C ARG A 47 -17.06 10.11 20.63
N GLN A 48 -16.69 9.01 20.00
CA GLN A 48 -17.39 8.43 18.86
C GLN A 48 -18.07 7.15 19.32
N GLY A 49 -19.40 7.14 19.35
CA GLY A 49 -20.17 6.09 20.00
C GLY A 49 -19.78 5.96 21.49
N ARG A 50 -19.13 4.85 21.86
CA ARG A 50 -18.65 4.58 23.24
C ARG A 50 -17.14 4.68 23.40
N GLU A 51 -16.41 4.97 22.32
CA GLU A 51 -14.96 5.03 22.36
C GLU A 51 -14.48 6.48 22.44
N ASP A 52 -13.50 6.72 23.29
CA ASP A 52 -12.83 8.02 23.35
C ASP A 52 -11.71 8.00 22.32
N VAL A 53 -11.80 8.91 21.36
CA VAL A 53 -10.96 8.92 20.17
C VAL A 53 -10.29 10.28 19.99
N VAL A 54 -9.14 10.26 19.34
CA VAL A 54 -8.31 11.43 19.07
C VAL A 54 -8.22 11.64 17.56
N LEU A 55 -8.62 12.82 17.10
CA LEU A 55 -8.49 13.26 15.71
C LEU A 55 -7.54 14.47 15.63
N PRO A 56 -6.44 14.39 14.87
CA PRO A 56 -5.60 15.53 14.55
C PRO A 56 -6.37 16.60 13.80
N THR A 57 -6.16 17.85 14.21
CA THR A 57 -6.72 19.02 13.53
C THR A 57 -5.78 19.51 12.42
N ILE A 58 -4.50 19.13 12.50
CA ILE A 58 -3.45 19.48 11.52
C ILE A 58 -2.74 18.18 11.09
N PRO A 59 -3.25 17.46 10.07
CA PRO A 59 -2.74 16.14 9.68
C PRO A 59 -1.24 16.11 9.36
N ALA A 60 -0.71 17.16 8.73
CA ALA A 60 0.71 17.23 8.38
C ALA A 60 1.62 17.36 9.61
N ALA A 61 1.32 18.26 10.55
CA ALA A 61 2.10 18.42 11.77
C ALA A 61 2.05 17.15 12.63
N PHE A 62 0.87 16.54 12.70
CA PHE A 62 0.68 15.31 13.44
C PHE A 62 1.41 14.10 12.81
N MET A 63 1.48 14.00 11.48
CA MET A 63 2.32 13.00 10.81
C MET A 63 3.80 13.16 11.18
N VAL A 64 4.31 14.39 11.22
CA VAL A 64 5.71 14.67 11.59
C VAL A 64 6.00 14.24 13.03
N GLU A 65 5.14 14.60 13.98
CA GLU A 65 5.28 14.19 15.38
C GLU A 65 5.27 12.67 15.56
N LEU A 66 4.38 11.97 14.85
CA LEU A 66 4.36 10.50 14.87
C LEU A 66 5.59 9.90 14.19
N ALA A 67 6.06 10.49 13.10
CA ALA A 67 7.26 10.03 12.42
C ALA A 67 8.49 10.20 13.32
N ASP A 68 8.61 11.30 14.06
CA ASP A 68 9.72 11.54 14.99
C ASP A 68 9.67 10.58 16.20
N ALA A 69 8.47 10.32 16.73
CA ALA A 69 8.28 9.32 17.78
C ALA A 69 8.63 7.91 17.27
N ALA A 70 8.19 7.55 16.06
CA ALA A 70 8.51 6.28 15.43
C ALA A 70 10.02 6.16 15.15
N ALA A 71 10.66 7.22 14.66
CA ALA A 71 12.10 7.28 14.39
C ALA A 71 12.92 7.04 15.66
N THR A 72 12.53 7.62 16.79
CA THR A 72 13.19 7.42 18.09
C THR A 72 13.14 5.95 18.52
N ILE A 73 11.97 5.30 18.40
CA ILE A 73 11.83 3.88 18.74
C ILE A 73 12.59 3.00 17.74
N LEU A 74 12.55 3.39 16.46
CA LEU A 74 13.23 2.69 15.37
C LEU A 74 14.75 2.72 15.57
N GLU A 75 15.33 3.86 15.96
CA GLU A 75 16.75 4.00 16.30
C GLU A 75 17.15 3.02 17.41
N HIS A 76 16.40 3.02 18.51
CA HIS A 76 16.67 2.14 19.64
C HIS A 76 16.62 0.66 19.24
N ARG A 77 15.61 0.26 18.46
CA ARG A 77 15.47 -1.13 17.98
C ARG A 77 16.55 -1.51 16.98
N ALA A 78 16.90 -0.60 16.07
CA ALA A 78 17.89 -0.82 15.04
C ALA A 78 19.30 -1.02 15.60
N SER A 79 19.58 -0.45 16.78
CA SER A 79 20.84 -0.71 17.50
C SER A 79 21.05 -2.17 17.90
N GLY A 80 19.96 -2.93 18.06
CA GLY A 80 20.00 -4.37 18.35
C GLY A 80 19.92 -5.23 17.09
N ASP A 81 18.90 -5.00 16.26
CA ASP A 81 18.67 -5.75 15.03
C ASP A 81 17.88 -4.88 14.03
N ALA A 82 18.59 -4.29 13.06
CA ALA A 82 18.02 -3.39 12.07
C ALA A 82 16.93 -4.05 11.20
N MET A 83 17.06 -5.35 10.89
CA MET A 83 16.08 -6.07 10.10
C MET A 83 14.78 -6.25 10.88
N LYS A 84 14.87 -6.71 12.13
CA LYS A 84 13.69 -6.79 13.01
C LYS A 84 13.09 -5.42 13.33
N ALA A 85 13.89 -4.37 13.34
CA ALA A 85 13.40 -3.00 13.50
C ALA A 85 12.54 -2.57 12.30
N GLY A 86 12.96 -2.89 11.07
CA GLY A 86 12.15 -2.69 9.87
C GLY A 86 10.87 -3.52 9.85
N GLU A 87 10.95 -4.80 10.23
CA GLU A 87 9.77 -5.66 10.40
C GLU A 87 8.78 -5.09 11.42
N TRP A 88 9.31 -4.65 12.56
CA TRP A 88 8.51 -4.02 13.60
C TRP A 88 7.81 -2.77 13.08
N LEU A 89 8.50 -1.90 12.34
CA LEU A 89 7.93 -0.66 11.82
C LEU A 89 6.74 -0.95 10.91
N GLY A 90 6.92 -1.82 9.90
CA GLY A 90 5.87 -2.14 8.95
C GLY A 90 4.65 -2.77 9.62
N ARG A 91 4.85 -3.71 10.56
CA ARG A 91 3.75 -4.33 11.32
C ARG A 91 3.08 -3.35 12.29
N ARG A 92 3.86 -2.44 12.89
CA ARG A 92 3.33 -1.49 13.88
C ARG A 92 2.46 -0.42 13.24
N LEU A 93 2.78 -0.05 12.00
CA LEU A 93 2.04 0.95 11.23
C LEU A 93 0.95 0.34 10.34
N GLU A 94 0.81 -0.99 10.29
CA GLU A 94 -0.30 -1.66 9.63
C GLU A 94 -1.65 -1.20 10.22
N GLY A 95 -2.56 -0.74 9.37
CA GLY A 95 -3.86 -0.19 9.79
C GLY A 95 -3.81 1.19 10.44
N VAL A 96 -2.62 1.83 10.54
CA VAL A 96 -2.51 3.23 10.95
C VAL A 96 -2.79 4.11 9.73
N TYR A 97 -3.70 5.09 9.88
CA TYR A 97 -3.98 6.06 8.84
C TYR A 97 -2.70 6.84 8.46
N LEU A 98 -2.35 6.82 7.17
CA LEU A 98 -1.06 7.34 6.63
C LEU A 98 0.18 6.65 7.21
N GLY A 99 0.05 5.40 7.69
CA GLY A 99 1.16 4.61 8.24
C GLY A 99 2.31 4.44 7.24
N ASP A 100 2.02 4.41 5.94
CA ASP A 100 3.00 4.43 4.87
C ASP A 100 3.88 5.70 4.88
N LEU A 101 3.25 6.88 4.91
CA LEU A 101 3.95 8.18 4.95
C LEU A 101 4.69 8.39 6.28
N ILE A 102 4.04 8.04 7.40
CA ILE A 102 4.65 8.12 8.73
C ILE A 102 5.90 7.25 8.80
N GLY A 103 5.83 6.01 8.30
CA GLY A 103 6.96 5.09 8.29
C GLY A 103 8.10 5.59 7.40
N ALA A 104 7.80 6.08 6.20
CA ALA A 104 8.82 6.61 5.29
C ALA A 104 9.50 7.87 5.86
N GLN A 105 8.71 8.78 6.44
CA GLN A 105 9.24 9.95 7.11
C GLN A 105 10.08 9.57 8.34
N ALA A 106 9.68 8.57 9.11
CA ALA A 106 10.46 8.10 10.27
C ALA A 106 11.83 7.55 9.87
N ILE A 107 11.89 6.78 8.77
CA ILE A 107 13.15 6.27 8.21
C ILE A 107 14.03 7.42 7.72
N ARG A 108 13.44 8.41 7.06
CA ARG A 108 14.16 9.60 6.60
C ARG A 108 14.70 10.41 7.78
N THR A 109 13.88 10.70 8.79
CA THR A 109 14.31 11.40 10.01
C THR A 109 15.49 10.66 10.66
N LEU A 110 15.40 9.33 10.77
CA LEU A 110 16.49 8.52 11.31
C LEU A 110 17.76 8.60 10.45
N ALA A 111 17.63 8.60 9.12
CA ALA A 111 18.77 8.75 8.22
C ALA A 111 19.43 10.13 8.36
N GLU A 112 18.64 11.19 8.53
CA GLU A 112 19.13 12.55 8.76
C GLU A 112 19.89 12.65 10.10
N THR A 113 19.45 11.96 11.16
CA THR A 113 20.12 11.98 12.47
C THR A 113 21.37 11.09 12.52
N THR A 114 21.35 9.95 11.83
CA THR A 114 22.46 8.97 11.86
C THR A 114 23.46 9.13 10.70
N GLY A 115 23.15 9.96 9.72
CA GLY A 115 24.01 10.25 8.57
C GLY A 115 23.86 9.29 7.38
N GLY A 116 22.84 8.42 7.37
CA GLY A 116 22.57 7.54 6.24
C GLY A 116 21.42 6.55 6.45
N PHE A 117 20.96 5.92 5.37
CA PHE A 117 19.91 4.91 5.42
C PHE A 117 20.44 3.55 5.89
N SER A 118 19.65 2.86 6.72
CA SER A 118 19.95 1.49 7.14
C SER A 118 19.39 0.48 6.14
N ALA A 119 20.29 -0.23 5.44
CA ALA A 119 19.91 -1.34 4.56
C ALA A 119 19.15 -2.45 5.30
N GLY A 120 19.47 -2.68 6.58
CA GLY A 120 18.77 -3.66 7.41
C GLY A 120 17.30 -3.30 7.61
N ILE A 121 16.97 -2.03 7.86
CA ILE A 121 15.58 -1.57 8.02
C ILE A 121 14.80 -1.80 6.72
N ILE A 122 15.39 -1.48 5.56
CA ILE A 122 14.79 -1.70 4.24
C ILE A 122 14.55 -3.20 4.00
N GLN A 123 15.53 -4.06 4.31
CA GLN A 123 15.38 -5.53 4.23
C GLN A 123 14.27 -6.06 5.14
N GLY A 124 14.13 -5.49 6.35
CA GLY A 124 13.05 -5.81 7.27
C GLY A 124 11.67 -5.52 6.67
N LEU A 125 11.50 -4.38 5.99
CA LEU A 125 10.25 -4.04 5.31
C LEU A 125 9.95 -4.97 4.13
N PHE A 126 10.96 -5.33 3.32
CA PHE A 126 10.79 -6.29 2.23
C PHE A 126 10.31 -7.66 2.71
N SER A 127 10.75 -8.10 3.89
CA SER A 127 10.37 -9.40 4.46
C SER A 127 8.88 -9.52 4.75
N ILE A 128 8.19 -8.39 4.93
CA ILE A 128 6.73 -8.32 5.11
C ILE A 128 6.07 -8.33 3.72
N LYS A 129 5.96 -9.52 3.11
CA LYS A 129 5.34 -9.65 1.79
C LYS A 129 3.82 -9.39 1.86
N PRO A 130 3.28 -8.48 1.02
CA PRO A 130 1.85 -8.32 0.82
C PRO A 130 1.22 -9.62 0.31
N HIS A 131 -0.01 -9.88 0.72
CA HIS A 131 -0.78 -11.02 0.21
C HIS A 131 -2.27 -10.66 0.15
N GLU A 132 -2.98 -11.37 -0.72
CA GLU A 132 -4.44 -11.36 -0.78
C GLU A 132 -4.97 -12.57 -0.04
N GLU A 133 -5.95 -12.33 0.83
CA GLU A 133 -6.71 -13.37 1.51
C GLU A 133 -8.18 -13.29 1.10
N LEU A 134 -8.82 -14.45 0.94
CA LEU A 134 -10.26 -14.49 0.72
C LEU A 134 -10.96 -13.93 1.95
N VAL A 135 -12.00 -13.14 1.70
CA VAL A 135 -12.95 -12.79 2.73
C VAL A 135 -13.76 -14.03 3.07
N GLU A 136 -13.35 -14.77 4.08
CA GLU A 136 -14.00 -16.00 4.55
C GLU A 136 -13.89 -16.10 6.07
N ASP A 137 -14.93 -16.61 6.72
CA ASP A 137 -15.04 -16.71 8.18
C ASP A 137 -14.84 -15.34 8.87
N ARG A 138 -15.59 -14.34 8.38
CA ARG A 138 -15.50 -12.93 8.82
C ARG A 138 -16.88 -12.30 9.00
N LEU A 139 -16.92 -11.30 9.87
CA LEU A 139 -18.02 -10.34 9.98
C LEU A 139 -17.52 -8.99 9.43
N ILE A 140 -18.13 -8.53 8.35
CA ILE A 140 -17.77 -7.27 7.68
C ILE A 140 -18.85 -6.22 7.92
N ALA A 141 -18.43 -5.01 8.23
CA ALA A 141 -19.28 -3.83 8.14
C ALA A 141 -18.99 -3.11 6.82
N CYS A 142 -20.03 -2.76 6.06
CA CYS A 142 -19.88 -1.98 4.83
C CYS A 142 -20.94 -0.88 4.76
N ALA A 143 -20.59 0.24 4.12
CA ALA A 143 -21.52 1.33 3.86
C ALA A 143 -22.28 1.07 2.56
N THR A 144 -23.60 1.22 2.61
CA THR A 144 -24.45 1.26 1.42
C THR A 144 -24.23 2.57 0.65
N PRO A 145 -24.63 2.65 -0.64
CA PRO A 145 -24.60 3.90 -1.40
C PRO A 145 -25.32 5.07 -0.70
N GLU A 146 -26.33 4.77 0.12
CA GLU A 146 -27.09 5.74 0.91
C GLU A 146 -26.39 6.15 2.23
N GLY A 147 -25.24 5.54 2.55
CA GLY A 147 -24.44 5.83 3.74
C GLY A 147 -24.86 5.06 4.99
N GLU A 148 -25.82 4.13 4.89
CA GLU A 148 -26.17 3.22 5.99
C GLU A 148 -25.12 2.12 6.13
N THR A 149 -24.69 1.85 7.37
CA THR A 149 -23.81 0.72 7.68
C THR A 149 -24.61 -0.57 7.79
N ILE A 150 -24.29 -1.55 6.94
CA ILE A 150 -24.80 -2.93 7.02
C ILE A 150 -23.71 -3.88 7.48
N TYR A 151 -24.12 -5.01 8.07
CA TYR A 151 -23.20 -6.06 8.49
C TYR A 151 -23.46 -7.33 7.69
N LEU A 152 -22.37 -7.94 7.22
CA LEU A 152 -22.36 -9.18 6.46
C LEU A 152 -21.54 -10.22 7.21
N LYS A 153 -22.14 -11.35 7.56
CA LYS A 153 -21.41 -12.53 8.00
C LYS A 153 -21.06 -13.35 6.76
N ILE A 154 -19.79 -13.73 6.59
CA ILE A 154 -19.32 -14.56 5.49
C ILE A 154 -18.70 -15.83 6.07
N GLU A 155 -19.23 -16.99 5.67
CA GLU A 155 -18.83 -18.31 6.15
C GLU A 155 -19.25 -19.39 5.15
N GLY A 156 -18.34 -20.33 4.85
CA GLY A 156 -18.60 -21.44 3.92
C GLY A 156 -18.96 -21.00 2.49
N GLY A 157 -18.41 -19.89 2.00
CA GLY A 157 -18.69 -19.36 0.66
C GLY A 157 -20.06 -18.69 0.53
N LYS A 158 -20.71 -18.37 1.65
CA LYS A 158 -22.01 -17.69 1.67
C LYS A 158 -21.93 -16.41 2.47
N ALA A 159 -22.69 -15.41 2.05
CA ALA A 159 -22.90 -14.16 2.77
C ALA A 159 -24.31 -14.11 3.34
N TRP A 160 -24.44 -13.75 4.61
CA TRP A 160 -25.70 -13.41 5.24
C TRP A 160 -25.69 -11.94 5.63
N MET A 161 -26.80 -11.24 5.43
CA MET A 161 -27.05 -10.07 6.24
C MET A 161 -27.04 -10.48 7.71
N SER A 162 -26.38 -9.73 8.56
CA SER A 162 -26.37 -9.98 9.98
C SER A 162 -26.59 -8.69 10.76
N ASP A 163 -26.80 -8.83 12.06
CA ASP A 163 -26.44 -7.74 12.94
C ASP A 163 -24.93 -7.70 13.18
N ARG A 164 -24.50 -6.69 13.91
CA ARG A 164 -23.11 -6.45 14.31
C ARG A 164 -22.50 -7.47 15.28
N PHE A 165 -23.27 -8.45 15.74
CA PHE A 165 -22.76 -9.58 16.52
C PHE A 165 -22.64 -10.85 15.67
N GLY A 166 -22.94 -10.76 14.37
CA GLY A 166 -22.96 -11.90 13.47
C GLY A 166 -24.22 -12.75 13.58
N ASN A 167 -25.28 -12.27 14.25
CA ASN A 167 -26.56 -12.97 14.22
C ASN A 167 -27.19 -12.75 12.85
N VAL A 168 -27.27 -13.82 12.07
CA VAL A 168 -27.77 -13.79 10.69
C VAL A 168 -29.24 -13.39 10.62
N ARG A 169 -29.60 -12.68 9.56
CA ARG A 169 -30.95 -12.26 9.22
C ARG A 169 -31.22 -12.62 7.76
N GLY A 170 -32.32 -13.33 7.52
CA GLY A 170 -32.72 -13.74 6.18
C GLY A 170 -31.89 -14.89 5.62
N GLU A 171 -32.08 -15.14 4.33
CA GLU A 171 -31.46 -16.24 3.61
C GLU A 171 -30.03 -15.91 3.16
N PRO A 172 -29.14 -16.92 3.07
CA PRO A 172 -27.81 -16.73 2.52
C PRO A 172 -27.84 -16.35 1.04
N VAL A 173 -26.84 -15.58 0.63
CA VAL A 173 -26.44 -15.41 -0.76
C VAL A 173 -25.19 -16.25 -1.00
N GLU A 174 -25.25 -17.14 -1.99
CA GLU A 174 -24.07 -17.88 -2.44
C GLU A 174 -23.08 -16.90 -3.08
N MET A 175 -21.87 -16.82 -2.52
CA MET A 175 -20.80 -16.04 -3.12
C MET A 175 -20.18 -16.92 -4.22
N GLY A 176 -20.35 -16.49 -5.47
CA GLY A 176 -19.84 -17.22 -6.64
C GLY A 176 -18.31 -17.43 -6.61
N PRO A 177 -17.72 -17.97 -7.68
CA PRO A 177 -16.28 -18.24 -7.73
C PRO A 177 -15.41 -16.97 -7.55
N GLU A 178 -15.92 -15.81 -7.95
CA GLU A 178 -15.29 -14.49 -7.79
C GLU A 178 -15.57 -13.90 -6.40
N ARG A 179 -14.94 -14.48 -5.38
CA ARG A 179 -15.06 -14.02 -3.98
C ARG A 179 -14.20 -12.78 -3.73
N SER A 180 -14.73 -11.85 -2.93
CA SER A 180 -14.00 -10.67 -2.48
C SER A 180 -12.71 -11.06 -1.75
N GLN A 181 -11.64 -10.32 -2.00
CA GLN A 181 -10.34 -10.49 -1.38
C GLN A 181 -10.03 -9.27 -0.51
N MET A 182 -9.34 -9.50 0.60
CA MET A 182 -8.73 -8.45 1.41
C MET A 182 -7.22 -8.52 1.23
N MET A 183 -6.59 -7.36 1.25
CA MET A 183 -5.14 -7.26 1.22
C MET A 183 -4.62 -7.17 2.65
N GLY A 184 -3.61 -7.98 2.96
CA GLY A 184 -2.91 -7.96 4.25
C GLY A 184 -1.43 -7.67 4.07
N ASN A 185 -0.81 -7.11 5.11
CA ASN A 185 0.62 -6.83 5.17
C ASN A 185 1.11 -5.88 4.06
N VAL A 186 0.28 -4.90 3.67
CA VAL A 186 0.59 -3.98 2.57
C VAL A 186 1.46 -2.80 3.02
N THR A 187 1.36 -2.37 4.29
CA THR A 187 1.96 -1.10 4.74
C THR A 187 3.48 -1.13 4.64
N GLY A 188 4.13 -2.27 4.90
CA GLY A 188 5.58 -2.39 4.78
C GLY A 188 6.09 -2.03 3.38
N TRP A 189 5.43 -2.54 2.34
CA TRP A 189 5.77 -2.23 0.95
C TRP A 189 5.29 -0.85 0.52
N MET A 190 4.18 -0.35 1.08
CA MET A 190 3.74 1.03 0.84
C MET A 190 4.72 2.06 1.44
N ILE A 191 5.30 1.80 2.62
CA ILE A 191 6.40 2.61 3.20
C ILE A 191 7.56 2.67 2.21
N LEU A 192 7.96 1.54 1.63
CA LEU A 192 9.02 1.47 0.65
C LEU A 192 8.69 2.27 -0.62
N GLY A 193 7.45 2.21 -1.10
CA GLY A 193 6.98 3.04 -2.22
C GLY A 193 7.09 4.53 -1.95
N GLN A 194 6.72 4.98 -0.73
CA GLN A 194 6.90 6.37 -0.31
C GLN A 194 8.39 6.74 -0.17
N LEU A 195 9.21 5.83 0.36
CA LEU A 195 10.65 6.05 0.55
C LEU A 195 11.40 6.17 -0.79
N ALA A 196 10.97 5.44 -1.81
CA ALA A 196 11.59 5.46 -3.14
C ALA A 196 11.49 6.82 -3.86
N HIS A 197 10.69 7.77 -3.35
CA HIS A 197 10.71 9.15 -3.85
C HIS A 197 11.99 9.92 -3.51
N PHE A 198 12.80 9.42 -2.56
CA PHE A 198 14.05 10.04 -2.15
C PHE A 198 15.24 9.39 -2.88
N PRO A 199 15.91 10.09 -3.81
CA PRO A 199 17.11 9.57 -4.45
C PRO A 199 18.15 9.17 -3.41
N THR A 200 18.51 7.89 -3.40
CA THR A 200 19.42 7.34 -2.40
C THR A 200 20.38 6.40 -3.08
N ALA A 201 21.67 6.70 -2.98
CA ALA A 201 22.73 5.87 -3.55
C ALA A 201 23.75 5.49 -2.49
N ARG A 202 24.55 4.46 -2.80
CA ARG A 202 25.71 4.12 -1.99
C ARG A 202 26.73 5.24 -2.05
N VAL A 203 27.38 5.54 -0.92
CA VAL A 203 28.47 6.53 -0.88
C VAL A 203 29.53 6.16 -1.91
N SER A 204 29.90 7.10 -2.77
CA SER A 204 30.87 6.98 -3.88
C SER A 204 30.45 6.13 -5.09
N ASP A 205 29.18 5.71 -5.16
CA ASP A 205 28.63 5.01 -6.32
C ASP A 205 27.17 5.45 -6.57
N ASP A 206 27.01 6.49 -7.39
CA ASP A 206 25.69 7.04 -7.76
C ASP A 206 24.89 6.12 -8.71
N THR A 207 25.52 5.05 -9.19
CA THR A 207 24.85 4.04 -10.03
C THR A 207 24.15 2.96 -9.18
N ASP A 208 24.67 2.69 -7.97
CA ASP A 208 24.07 1.79 -6.97
C ASP A 208 22.95 2.51 -6.19
N ARG A 209 21.82 2.75 -6.87
CA ARG A 209 20.64 3.39 -6.30
C ARG A 209 19.76 2.40 -5.53
N ILE A 210 19.64 2.66 -4.23
CA ILE A 210 18.76 1.91 -3.32
C ILE A 210 17.30 2.09 -3.72
N ASP A 211 16.91 3.30 -4.13
CA ASP A 211 15.53 3.58 -4.53
C ASP A 211 15.13 2.85 -5.83
N ALA A 212 16.05 2.69 -6.79
CA ALA A 212 15.82 1.84 -7.96
C ALA A 212 15.63 0.36 -7.59
N THR A 213 16.45 -0.14 -6.66
CA THR A 213 16.30 -1.50 -6.11
C THR A 213 14.95 -1.69 -5.41
N ILE A 214 14.51 -0.68 -4.64
CA ILE A 214 13.19 -0.68 -4.01
C ILE A 214 12.08 -0.79 -5.05
N LEU A 215 12.10 0.09 -6.05
CA LEU A 215 11.08 0.13 -7.10
C LEU A 215 11.03 -1.17 -7.91
N PHE A 216 12.18 -1.76 -8.22
CA PHE A 216 12.25 -3.05 -8.89
C PHE A 216 11.57 -4.15 -8.09
N GLN A 217 11.81 -4.22 -6.77
CA GLN A 217 11.25 -5.26 -5.91
C GLN A 217 9.75 -5.06 -5.67
N ILE A 218 9.33 -3.87 -5.21
CA ILE A 218 7.91 -3.64 -4.86
C ILE A 218 7.02 -3.50 -6.10
N GLY A 219 7.58 -3.09 -7.24
CA GLY A 219 6.83 -2.97 -8.50
C GLY A 219 6.32 -4.32 -9.03
N GLN A 220 6.90 -5.44 -8.57
CA GLN A 220 6.45 -6.79 -8.89
C GLN A 220 5.20 -7.23 -8.09
N CYS A 221 4.72 -6.41 -7.15
CA CYS A 221 3.52 -6.74 -6.38
C CYS A 221 2.35 -7.05 -7.33
N PRO A 222 1.68 -8.22 -7.21
CA PRO A 222 0.67 -8.66 -8.16
C PRO A 222 -0.67 -7.94 -8.01
N PHE A 223 -0.75 -6.91 -7.17
CA PHE A 223 -1.93 -6.07 -7.02
C PHE A 223 -1.51 -4.64 -6.69
N PRO A 224 -2.40 -3.65 -6.90
CA PRO A 224 -2.08 -2.25 -6.59
C PRO A 224 -1.83 -2.00 -5.10
N LEU A 225 -0.73 -1.34 -4.76
CA LEU A 225 -0.43 -0.91 -3.40
C LEU A 225 -1.03 0.48 -3.14
N LEU A 226 -2.33 0.51 -2.87
CA LEU A 226 -3.08 1.75 -2.68
C LEU A 226 -3.58 1.92 -1.25
N ARG A 227 -3.69 3.18 -0.82
CA ARG A 227 -4.47 3.53 0.35
C ARG A 227 -5.95 3.51 0.01
N ALA A 228 -6.77 3.03 0.93
CA ALA A 228 -8.19 3.31 0.91
C ALA A 228 -8.39 4.84 0.89
N ASN A 229 -9.16 5.34 -0.06
CA ASN A 229 -9.48 6.76 -0.11
C ASN A 229 -10.72 7.04 0.75
N GLN A 230 -10.77 8.25 1.33
CA GLN A 230 -11.82 8.66 2.28
C GLN A 230 -13.22 8.67 1.67
N LEU A 231 -13.31 8.73 0.34
CA LEU A 231 -14.55 8.85 -0.43
C LEU A 231 -15.05 7.49 -0.94
N GLY A 232 -14.33 6.39 -0.68
CA GLY A 232 -14.67 5.07 -1.20
C GLY A 232 -14.68 4.98 -2.73
N LEU A 233 -13.99 5.88 -3.43
CA LEU A 233 -13.93 5.89 -4.89
C LEU A 233 -13.22 4.63 -5.38
N GLY A 234 -13.93 3.84 -6.20
CA GLY A 234 -13.32 2.68 -6.85
C GLY A 234 -12.22 3.10 -7.83
N HIS A 235 -11.21 2.25 -7.96
CA HIS A 235 -10.20 2.33 -9.00
C HIS A 235 -10.48 1.28 -10.07
N LEU A 236 -10.20 1.61 -11.33
CA LEU A 236 -10.29 0.67 -12.44
C LEU A 236 -9.03 -0.17 -12.47
N GLU A 237 -9.21 -1.49 -12.46
CA GLU A 237 -8.14 -2.48 -12.54
C GLU A 237 -8.30 -3.34 -13.79
N HIS A 238 -7.18 -3.80 -14.33
CA HIS A 238 -7.11 -4.85 -15.32
C HIS A 238 -6.67 -6.14 -14.64
N ASP A 239 -7.46 -7.19 -14.82
CA ASP A 239 -7.08 -8.55 -14.44
C ASP A 239 -6.14 -9.13 -15.50
N LEU A 240 -4.94 -9.53 -15.08
CA LEU A 240 -3.91 -10.15 -15.91
C LEU A 240 -3.86 -11.68 -15.67
N GLY A 241 -4.92 -12.26 -15.11
CA GLY A 241 -5.04 -13.67 -14.79
C GLY A 241 -4.04 -14.09 -13.72
N PRO A 242 -3.21 -15.13 -13.95
CA PRO A 242 -2.30 -15.65 -12.93
C PRO A 242 -1.20 -14.67 -12.52
N HIS A 243 -1.01 -13.58 -13.27
CA HIS A 243 -0.02 -12.55 -12.96
C HIS A 243 -0.53 -11.45 -12.01
N GLY A 244 -1.82 -11.46 -11.69
CA GLY A 244 -2.45 -10.53 -10.77
C GLY A 244 -3.18 -9.38 -11.45
N ARG A 245 -3.38 -8.28 -10.73
CA ARG A 245 -4.14 -7.11 -11.14
C ARG A 245 -3.28 -5.85 -11.16
N VAL A 246 -3.58 -4.97 -12.09
CA VAL A 246 -2.88 -3.68 -12.23
C VAL A 246 -3.88 -2.57 -12.45
N LEU A 247 -3.55 -1.36 -12.00
CA LEU A 247 -4.40 -0.20 -12.25
C LEU A 247 -4.48 0.12 -13.74
N CYS A 248 -5.64 0.60 -14.18
CA CYS A 248 -5.80 1.12 -15.52
C CYS A 248 -4.76 2.21 -15.80
N LYS A 249 -4.28 2.24 -17.04
CA LYS A 249 -3.22 3.14 -17.50
C LYS A 249 -3.47 4.64 -17.20
N ASP A 250 -4.74 5.04 -17.12
CA ASP A 250 -5.17 6.43 -16.89
C ASP A 250 -5.27 6.79 -15.39
N GLN A 251 -5.22 5.77 -14.52
CA GLN A 251 -5.34 5.93 -13.06
C GLN A 251 -4.08 5.44 -12.32
N GLY A 252 -3.23 4.64 -12.96
CA GLY A 252 -2.12 3.97 -12.28
C GLY A 252 -1.05 4.89 -11.71
N ALA A 253 -0.99 6.14 -12.16
CA ALA A 253 -0.13 7.17 -11.57
C ALA A 253 -0.60 7.61 -10.17
N ILE A 254 -1.68 7.06 -9.60
CA ILE A 254 -2.06 7.28 -8.19
C ILE A 254 -1.25 6.43 -7.21
N GLU A 255 -0.67 5.32 -7.68
CA GLU A 255 0.13 4.42 -6.86
C GLU A 255 1.51 5.04 -6.56
N ALA A 256 1.90 5.09 -5.29
CA ALA A 256 3.17 5.71 -4.86
C ALA A 256 4.39 5.10 -5.57
N THR A 257 4.43 3.77 -5.71
CA THR A 257 5.47 3.06 -6.47
C THR A 257 5.61 3.58 -7.90
N THR A 258 4.48 3.75 -8.60
CA THR A 258 4.45 4.23 -9.99
C THR A 258 4.87 5.70 -10.08
N GLN A 259 4.43 6.53 -9.13
CA GLN A 259 4.84 7.94 -9.05
C GLN A 259 6.35 8.08 -8.77
N ALA A 260 6.89 7.28 -7.85
CA ALA A 260 8.30 7.28 -7.52
C ALA A 260 9.15 6.83 -8.72
N MET A 261 8.70 5.80 -9.46
CA MET A 261 9.35 5.36 -10.69
C MET A 261 9.34 6.45 -11.76
N ALA A 262 8.21 7.13 -11.97
CA ALA A 262 8.15 8.28 -12.89
C ALA A 262 9.12 9.39 -12.44
N GLY A 263 9.08 9.78 -11.16
CA GLY A 263 9.94 10.83 -10.61
C GLY A 263 11.44 10.49 -10.70
N MET A 264 11.80 9.21 -10.57
CA MET A 264 13.16 8.73 -10.79
C MET A 264 13.59 8.86 -12.25
N LEU A 265 12.75 8.41 -13.19
CA LEU A 265 13.05 8.39 -14.63
C LEU A 265 12.94 9.76 -15.32
N MET A 266 12.21 10.71 -14.71
CA MET A 266 12.17 12.11 -15.17
C MET A 266 13.52 12.83 -14.97
N ARG A 267 14.40 12.32 -14.10
CA ARG A 267 15.69 12.94 -13.80
C ARG A 267 16.80 12.21 -14.56
N PRO A 268 17.82 12.92 -15.09
CA PRO A 268 18.99 12.27 -15.64
C PRO A 268 19.68 11.34 -14.64
N TRP A 269 19.89 10.09 -15.04
CA TRP A 269 20.56 9.06 -14.25
C TRP A 269 21.17 8.01 -15.19
N ASP A 270 22.48 7.79 -15.06
CA ASP A 270 23.25 6.88 -15.93
C ASP A 270 22.77 5.42 -15.84
N GLY A 271 22.18 5.02 -14.72
CA GLY A 271 21.66 3.66 -14.53
C GLY A 271 20.25 3.43 -15.08
N ALA A 272 19.60 4.45 -15.68
CA ALA A 272 18.21 4.34 -16.13
C ALA A 272 18.00 3.26 -17.20
N GLU A 273 18.92 3.17 -18.18
CA GLU A 273 18.84 2.13 -19.22
C GLU A 273 19.03 0.73 -18.65
N HIS A 274 19.98 0.56 -17.73
CA HIS A 274 20.22 -0.71 -17.07
C HIS A 274 19.01 -1.15 -16.22
N PHE A 275 18.38 -0.20 -15.51
CA PHE A 275 17.15 -0.46 -14.76
C PHE A 275 16.03 -0.95 -15.69
N VAL A 276 15.80 -0.27 -16.81
CA VAL A 276 14.77 -0.67 -17.79
C VAL A 276 15.08 -2.05 -18.38
N ALA A 277 16.33 -2.32 -18.74
CA ALA A 277 16.75 -3.63 -19.22
C ALA A 277 16.49 -4.73 -18.18
N THR A 278 16.82 -4.48 -16.91
CA THR A 278 16.58 -5.43 -15.81
C THR A 278 15.08 -5.70 -15.63
N VAL A 279 14.22 -4.68 -15.74
CA VAL A 279 12.75 -4.84 -15.69
C VAL A 279 12.24 -5.71 -16.84
N LEU A 280 12.76 -5.52 -18.06
CA LEU A 280 12.41 -6.34 -19.22
C LEU A 280 12.85 -7.81 -19.05
N GLU A 281 14.02 -8.04 -18.48
CA GLU A 281 14.55 -9.38 -18.21
C GLU A 281 13.72 -10.15 -17.17
N GLU A 282 13.20 -9.47 -16.14
CA GLU A 282 12.39 -10.07 -15.08
C GLU A 282 11.04 -10.62 -15.59
N LYS A 283 10.50 -10.05 -16.69
CA LYS A 283 9.21 -10.46 -17.28
C LYS A 283 8.04 -10.45 -16.31
N SER A 284 8.12 -9.63 -15.26
CA SER A 284 7.01 -9.39 -14.34
C SER A 284 6.00 -8.45 -14.97
N LEU A 285 4.85 -8.98 -15.37
CA LEU A 285 3.75 -8.19 -15.95
C LEU A 285 3.31 -7.00 -15.06
N PRO A 286 3.14 -7.16 -13.74
CA PRO A 286 2.84 -6.03 -12.85
C PRO A 286 3.91 -4.94 -12.87
N LEU A 287 5.20 -5.34 -12.85
CA LEU A 287 6.32 -4.40 -12.88
C LEU A 287 6.40 -3.67 -14.23
N LEU A 288 6.28 -4.39 -15.35
CA LEU A 288 6.25 -3.83 -16.70
C LEU A 288 5.08 -2.87 -16.88
N HIS A 289 3.91 -3.20 -16.35
CA HIS A 289 2.74 -2.33 -16.44
C HIS A 289 2.93 -1.02 -15.66
N ARG A 290 3.51 -1.08 -14.45
CA ARG A 290 3.87 0.12 -13.68
C ARG A 290 4.94 0.95 -14.39
N LEU A 291 5.95 0.31 -14.98
CA LEU A 291 6.97 0.99 -15.79
C LEU A 291 6.35 1.67 -17.01
N MET A 292 5.42 1.01 -17.71
CA MET A 292 4.68 1.61 -18.83
C MET A 292 3.95 2.89 -18.38
N ILE A 293 3.25 2.87 -17.25
CA ILE A 293 2.54 4.06 -16.72
C ILE A 293 3.53 5.16 -16.31
N ALA A 294 4.63 4.78 -15.67
CA ALA A 294 5.69 5.71 -15.28
C ALA A 294 6.30 6.41 -16.50
N LEU A 295 6.65 5.66 -17.55
CA LEU A 295 7.20 6.21 -18.79
C LEU A 295 6.21 7.11 -19.53
N ARG A 296 4.90 6.81 -19.51
CA ARG A 296 3.89 7.74 -20.05
C ARG A 296 3.88 9.05 -19.29
N THR A 297 4.03 8.99 -17.97
CA THR A 297 4.14 10.19 -17.14
C THR A 297 5.41 10.98 -17.48
N VAL A 298 6.55 10.31 -17.70
CA VAL A 298 7.80 10.94 -18.16
C VAL A 298 7.62 11.58 -19.53
N ARG A 299 6.95 10.90 -20.47
CA ARG A 299 6.64 11.45 -21.79
C ARG A 299 5.78 12.71 -21.72
N ASP A 300 4.75 12.69 -20.88
CA ASP A 300 3.76 13.76 -20.81
C ASP A 300 4.26 14.98 -20.01
N LEU A 301 5.16 14.79 -19.04
CA LEU A 301 5.62 15.83 -18.10
C LEU A 301 7.12 16.12 -18.12
N GLY A 302 7.92 15.30 -18.80
CA GLY A 302 9.38 15.44 -18.89
C GLY A 302 9.81 16.60 -19.79
N ASP A 303 11.10 16.91 -19.76
CA ASP A 303 11.70 17.76 -20.78
C ASP A 303 11.70 17.07 -22.16
N GLU A 304 12.03 17.82 -23.21
CA GLU A 304 11.96 17.33 -24.60
C GLU A 304 12.80 16.05 -24.82
N GLU A 305 14.01 16.00 -24.24
CA GLU A 305 14.91 14.85 -24.37
C GLU A 305 14.33 13.62 -23.65
N ARG A 306 13.87 13.79 -22.41
CA ARG A 306 13.26 12.70 -21.62
C ARG A 306 11.95 12.22 -22.22
N ALA A 307 11.18 13.12 -22.81
CA ALA A 307 9.91 12.76 -23.44
C ALA A 307 10.11 11.89 -24.68
N VAL A 308 11.09 12.24 -25.53
CA VAL A 308 11.47 11.43 -26.70
C VAL A 308 11.99 10.06 -26.26
N TRP A 309 12.94 10.03 -25.32
CA TRP A 309 13.48 8.79 -24.77
C TRP A 309 12.40 7.86 -24.20
N ALA A 310 11.43 8.41 -23.47
CA ALA A 310 10.35 7.62 -22.90
C ALA A 310 9.39 7.07 -23.96
N GLU A 311 9.08 7.85 -25.01
CA GLU A 311 8.24 7.38 -26.12
C GLU A 311 8.94 6.27 -26.93
N GLU A 312 10.24 6.39 -27.20
CA GLU A 312 11.03 5.34 -27.87
C GLU A 312 10.99 4.03 -27.06
N LEU A 313 11.26 4.07 -25.76
CA LEU A 313 11.18 2.88 -24.91
C LEU A 313 9.77 2.27 -24.87
N LEU A 314 8.74 3.10 -24.80
CA LEU A 314 7.35 2.64 -24.79
C LEU A 314 7.01 1.89 -26.09
N GLN A 315 7.36 2.45 -27.24
CA GLN A 315 7.02 1.89 -28.54
C GLN A 315 7.86 0.65 -28.89
N ASP A 316 9.16 0.70 -28.64
CA ASP A 316 10.10 -0.29 -29.16
C ASP A 316 10.28 -1.49 -28.23
N SER A 317 10.11 -1.31 -26.92
CA SER A 317 10.45 -2.34 -25.92
C SER A 317 9.29 -2.69 -24.99
N ILE A 318 8.69 -1.72 -24.30
CA ILE A 318 7.76 -1.99 -23.19
C ILE A 318 6.39 -2.50 -23.67
N VAL A 319 5.73 -1.77 -24.59
CA VAL A 319 4.40 -2.18 -25.08
C VAL A 319 4.46 -3.50 -25.85
N PRO A 320 5.46 -3.75 -26.73
CA PRO A 320 5.63 -5.05 -27.37
C PRO A 320 5.78 -6.19 -26.36
N GLU A 321 6.61 -6.04 -25.32
CA GLU A 321 6.83 -7.11 -24.35
C GLU A 321 5.57 -7.41 -23.51
N ILE A 322 4.82 -6.39 -23.10
CA ILE A 322 3.53 -6.60 -22.42
C ILE A 322 2.57 -7.41 -23.30
N LYS A 323 2.46 -7.09 -24.60
CA LYS A 323 1.63 -7.84 -25.54
C LYS A 323 2.09 -9.29 -25.68
N ASN A 324 3.39 -9.51 -25.82
CA ASN A 324 3.97 -10.85 -25.93
C ASN A 324 3.61 -11.71 -24.71
N LEU A 325 3.75 -11.15 -23.49
CA LEU A 325 3.44 -11.87 -22.26
C LEU A 325 1.94 -12.18 -22.12
N LEU A 326 1.06 -11.26 -22.51
CA LEU A 326 -0.39 -11.51 -22.53
C LEU A 326 -0.80 -12.58 -23.55
N ASP A 327 -0.17 -12.59 -24.73
CA ASP A 327 -0.43 -13.60 -25.77
C ASP A 327 0.07 -15.00 -25.39
N VAL A 328 1.12 -15.10 -24.56
CA VAL A 328 1.57 -16.39 -24.00
C VAL A 328 0.52 -16.92 -23.03
N VAL A 329 -0.02 -16.07 -22.15
CA VAL A 329 -1.01 -16.45 -21.13
C VAL A 329 -2.33 -16.93 -21.75
N SER A 330 -2.77 -16.30 -22.84
CA SER A 330 -4.00 -16.73 -23.53
C SER A 330 -3.84 -18.11 -24.17
N LYS A 331 -2.65 -18.45 -24.68
CA LYS A 331 -2.38 -19.77 -25.28
C LYS A 331 -2.29 -20.90 -24.25
N THR A 332 -1.64 -20.67 -23.11
CA THR A 332 -1.55 -21.69 -22.05
C THR A 332 -2.90 -21.99 -21.40
N SER A 333 -3.79 -20.99 -21.29
CA SER A 333 -5.13 -21.21 -20.73
C SER A 333 -6.06 -21.99 -21.68
N GLU A 334 -5.87 -21.88 -23.00
CA GLU A 334 -6.60 -22.68 -23.99
C GLU A 334 -6.14 -24.16 -24.04
N GLU A 335 -4.86 -24.44 -23.85
CA GLU A 335 -4.32 -25.81 -23.85
C GLU A 335 -4.78 -26.63 -22.64
N ASP A 336 -4.88 -26.02 -21.44
CA ASP A 336 -5.36 -26.68 -20.21
C ASP A 336 -6.88 -26.96 -20.21
N MET A 337 -7.64 -26.40 -21.15
CA MET A 337 -9.08 -26.65 -21.31
C MET A 337 -9.41 -27.78 -22.30
N THR A 338 -8.42 -28.42 -22.93
CA THR A 338 -8.69 -29.61 -23.73
C THR A 338 -8.95 -30.81 -22.81
N PRO A 339 -10.12 -31.49 -22.91
CA PRO A 339 -10.40 -32.64 -22.06
C PRO A 339 -9.38 -33.72 -22.39
N ARG A 340 -8.56 -34.11 -21.41
CA ARG A 340 -7.77 -35.34 -21.50
C ARG A 340 -8.76 -36.47 -21.80
N GLY A 341 -8.67 -36.97 -23.03
CA GLY A 341 -9.54 -38.01 -23.53
C GLY A 341 -9.61 -39.16 -22.54
N MET A 342 -10.83 -39.61 -22.29
CA MET A 342 -11.08 -40.95 -21.76
C MET A 342 -10.49 -41.94 -22.75
N ASP A 343 -9.43 -42.63 -22.32
CA ASP A 343 -9.08 -43.97 -22.79
C ASP A 343 -9.15 -44.94 -21.60
#